data_AF-A0A3E2C8P9-F1
#
_entry.id   AF-A0A3E2C8P9-F1
#
_cell.length_a   1.000
_cell.length_b   1.000
_cell.length_c   1.000
_cell.angle_alpha   90.00
_cell.angle_beta   90.00
_cell.angle_gamma   90.00
#
_symmetry.space_group_name_H-M   'P 1'
#
loop_
_entity.id
_entity.type
_entity.pdbx_description
1 polymer ?
#
loop_
_entity_poly.entity_id
_entity_poly.type
_entity_poly.pdbx_seq_one_letter_code
_entity_poly.pdbx_strand_id
1 'polypeptide(L)'
;MSSNVIRHDNIIPLVTRQSIASRYHTVTKAINQEFWNSTSETTHSLYVGSYGRNTAINTSDIDILVEIPEDEYNRYSYSKWNGQS
;
A
#
# COMPACT_ATOMS: atom_id res chain seq x y z
N MET A 1 2.63 -15.15 39.15
CA MET A 1 2.13 -13.81 38.78
C MET A 1 1.52 -13.90 37.39
N SER A 2 0.27 -13.52 37.20
CA SER A 2 -0.38 -13.47 35.89
C SER A 2 -0.17 -12.08 35.30
N SER A 3 0.66 -11.95 34.27
CA SER A 3 0.73 -10.71 33.49
C SER A 3 -0.43 -10.69 32.50
N ASN A 4 -1.40 -9.81 32.72
CA ASN A 4 -2.44 -9.56 31.72
C ASN A 4 -1.81 -8.74 30.57
N VAL A 5 -1.77 -9.31 29.37
CA VAL A 5 -1.38 -8.56 28.17
C VAL A 5 -2.55 -7.65 27.79
N ILE A 6 -2.39 -6.34 28.01
CA ILE A 6 -3.37 -5.33 27.61
C ILE A 6 -3.17 -5.05 26.12
N ARG A 7 -4.15 -5.40 25.27
CA ARG A 7 -4.16 -5.00 23.86
C ARG A 7 -4.53 -3.53 23.74
N HIS A 8 -3.64 -2.76 23.14
CA HIS A 8 -3.94 -1.39 22.72
C HIS A 8 -4.42 -1.44 21.27
N ASP A 9 -5.68 -1.82 21.09
CA ASP A 9 -6.28 -1.83 19.76
C ASP A 9 -6.50 -0.37 19.30
N ASN A 10 -6.33 -0.11 17.99
CA ASN A 10 -6.59 1.20 17.38
C ASN A 10 -5.72 2.37 17.90
N ILE A 11 -4.43 2.15 18.14
CA ILE A 11 -3.46 3.20 18.53
C ILE A 11 -3.49 4.39 17.57
N ILE A 12 -3.77 4.14 16.28
CA ILE A 12 -3.86 5.16 15.25
C ILE A 12 -5.26 5.80 15.25
N PRO A 13 -5.37 7.13 15.42
CA PRO A 13 -6.66 7.84 15.45
C PRO A 13 -7.50 7.58 14.19
N LEU A 14 -8.83 7.57 14.37
CA LEU A 14 -9.77 7.31 13.27
C LEU A 14 -9.59 8.28 12.09
N VAL A 15 -9.45 9.57 12.37
CA VAL A 15 -9.26 10.61 11.34
C VAL A 15 -7.98 10.35 10.53
N THR A 16 -6.93 9.88 11.19
CA THR A 16 -5.67 9.51 10.53
C THR A 16 -5.87 8.29 9.64
N ARG A 17 -6.55 7.24 10.12
CA ARG A 17 -6.88 6.04 9.31
C ARG A 17 -7.75 6.37 8.10
N GLN A 18 -8.72 7.28 8.25
CA GLN A 18 -9.53 7.78 7.13
C GLN A 18 -8.69 8.52 6.09
N SER A 19 -7.74 9.35 6.55
CA SER A 19 -6.82 10.06 5.66
C SER A 19 -5.90 9.09 4.91
N ILE A 20 -5.39 8.05 5.59
CA ILE A 20 -4.59 6.98 4.97
C ILE A 20 -5.41 6.26 3.92
N ALA A 21 -6.65 5.85 4.25
CA ALA A 21 -7.54 5.17 3.32
C ALA A 21 -7.83 6.01 2.06
N SER A 22 -8.15 7.29 2.22
CA SER A 22 -8.40 8.18 1.09
C SER A 22 -7.16 8.31 0.16
N ARG A 23 -5.95 8.43 0.74
CA ARG A 23 -4.71 8.50 -0.03
C ARG A 23 -4.40 7.18 -0.74
N TYR A 24 -4.59 6.05 -0.06
CA TYR A 24 -4.41 4.72 -0.65
C TYR A 24 -5.32 4.51 -1.86
N HIS A 25 -6.60 4.85 -1.74
CA HIS A 25 -7.56 4.74 -2.85
C HIS A 25 -7.18 5.66 -4.01
N THR A 26 -6.70 6.88 -3.71
CA THR A 26 -6.21 7.82 -4.73
C THR A 26 -5.01 7.26 -5.49
N VAL A 27 -4.01 6.72 -4.78
CA VAL A 27 -2.82 6.09 -5.40
C VAL A 27 -3.20 4.86 -6.21
N THR A 28 -4.04 3.99 -5.65
CA THR A 28 -4.52 2.77 -6.31
C THR A 28 -5.25 3.09 -7.61
N LYS A 29 -6.13 4.09 -7.59
CA LYS A 29 -6.85 4.55 -8.78
C LYS A 29 -5.91 5.05 -9.86
N ALA A 30 -4.93 5.88 -9.50
CA ALA A 30 -3.96 6.43 -10.45
C ALA A 30 -3.17 5.30 -11.15
N ILE A 31 -2.71 4.31 -10.38
CA ILE A 31 -1.99 3.14 -10.92
C ILE A 31 -2.91 2.30 -11.82
N ASN A 32 -4.16 2.09 -11.43
CA ASN A 32 -5.12 1.33 -12.22
C ASN A 32 -5.50 2.04 -13.53
N GLN A 33 -5.56 3.38 -13.52
CA GLN A 33 -5.79 4.15 -14.73
C GLN A 33 -4.61 4.06 -15.68
N GLU A 34 -3.38 4.15 -15.14
CA GLU A 34 -2.15 4.14 -15.94
C GLU A 34 -1.89 2.76 -16.57
N PHE A 35 -1.96 1.69 -15.77
CA PHE A 35 -1.45 0.38 -16.19
C PHE A 35 -2.55 -0.63 -16.53
N TRP A 36 -3.76 -0.46 -16.00
CA TRP A 36 -4.83 -1.46 -16.11
C TRP A 36 -6.07 -0.96 -16.88
N ASN A 37 -6.06 0.29 -17.36
CA ASN A 37 -7.22 0.96 -17.96
C ASN A 37 -8.49 0.80 -17.10
N SER A 38 -8.34 0.92 -15.78
CA SER A 38 -9.38 0.66 -14.78
C SER A 38 -9.53 1.85 -13.85
N THR A 39 -10.77 2.14 -13.44
CA THR A 39 -11.09 3.20 -12.46
C THR A 39 -11.21 2.68 -11.03
N SER A 40 -10.92 1.39 -10.82
CA SER A 40 -10.97 0.74 -9.52
C SER A 40 -10.02 1.39 -8.53
N GLU A 41 -10.49 1.60 -7.29
CA GLU A 41 -9.71 2.20 -6.21
C GLU A 41 -9.19 1.15 -5.22
N THR A 42 -9.37 -0.14 -5.51
CA THR A 42 -9.07 -1.25 -4.59
C THR A 42 -8.33 -2.44 -5.20
N THR A 43 -8.28 -2.56 -6.53
CA THR A 43 -7.58 -3.66 -7.21
C THR A 43 -6.12 -3.35 -7.46
N HIS A 44 -5.30 -4.38 -7.66
CA HIS A 44 -3.86 -4.28 -8.00
C HIS A 44 -3.01 -3.51 -6.99
N SER A 45 -3.49 -3.36 -5.76
CA SER A 45 -2.73 -2.79 -4.65
C SER A 45 -3.03 -3.52 -3.36
N LEU A 46 -2.06 -3.54 -2.45
CA LEU A 46 -2.16 -4.14 -1.14
C LEU A 46 -1.41 -3.30 -0.10
N TYR A 47 -2.06 -3.01 1.03
CA TYR A 47 -1.33 -2.49 2.20
C TYR A 47 -0.34 -3.55 2.69
N VAL A 48 0.93 -3.16 2.81
CA VAL A 48 1.97 -4.02 3.37
C VAL A 48 2.66 -3.30 4.53
N GLY A 49 3.81 -3.82 4.95
CA GLY A 49 4.54 -3.22 6.07
C GLY A 49 3.80 -3.33 7.40
N SER A 50 4.18 -2.48 8.35
CA SER A 50 3.60 -2.48 9.71
C SER A 50 2.11 -2.15 9.70
N TYR A 51 1.68 -1.22 8.84
CA TYR A 51 0.29 -0.81 8.72
C TYR A 51 -0.57 -1.92 8.13
N GLY A 52 -0.14 -2.53 7.01
CA GLY A 52 -0.86 -3.64 6.37
C GLY A 52 -0.94 -4.91 7.23
N ARG A 53 0.04 -5.16 8.10
CA ARG A 53 0.03 -6.28 9.06
C ARG A 53 -0.67 -5.97 10.38
N ASN A 54 -1.25 -4.78 10.54
CA ASN A 54 -1.90 -4.35 11.78
C ASN A 54 -0.95 -4.37 13.01
N THR A 55 0.33 -4.05 12.80
CA THR A 55 1.35 -3.92 13.87
C THR A 55 1.90 -2.51 13.98
N ALA A 56 1.35 -1.55 13.23
CA ALA A 56 1.77 -0.16 13.28
C ALA A 56 1.31 0.52 14.58
N ILE A 57 2.28 1.09 15.31
CA ILE A 57 2.03 1.89 16.51
C ILE A 57 1.98 3.40 16.22
N ASN A 58 2.39 3.81 15.02
CA ASN A 58 2.35 5.17 14.52
C ASN A 58 2.15 5.15 12.99
N THR A 59 2.23 6.32 12.34
CA THR A 59 2.05 6.47 10.89
C THR A 59 3.25 7.12 10.24
N SER A 60 4.47 6.76 10.67
CA SER A 60 5.71 7.26 10.05
C SER A 60 5.71 6.96 8.55
N ASP A 61 5.47 5.69 8.21
CA ASP A 61 5.52 5.17 6.85
C ASP A 61 4.30 4.28 6.58
N ILE A 62 3.78 4.36 5.36
CA ILE A 62 2.68 3.52 4.87
C ILE A 62 3.16 2.86 3.59
N ASP A 63 3.40 1.55 3.67
CA ASP A 63 3.90 0.78 2.53
C ASP A 63 2.74 0.22 1.71
N ILE A 64 2.79 0.42 0.39
CA ILE A 64 1.79 -0.08 -0.57
C ILE A 64 2.53 -0.93 -1.60
N LEU A 65 2.14 -2.20 -1.71
CA LEU A 65 2.56 -3.07 -2.79
C LEU A 65 1.57 -2.94 -3.95
N VAL A 66 2.07 -2.86 -5.17
CA VAL A 66 1.27 -2.65 -6.38
C VAL A 66 1.64 -3.67 -7.43
N GLU A 67 0.63 -4.12 -8.17
CA GLU A 67 0.79 -5.05 -9.29
C GLU A 67 0.73 -4.26 -10.60
N ILE A 68 1.63 -4.57 -11.51
CA ILE A 68 1.66 -4.01 -12.88
C ILE A 68 1.58 -5.15 -13.90
N PRO A 69 1.05 -4.92 -15.11
CA PRO A 69 1.03 -5.93 -16.16
C PRO A 69 2.44 -6.41 -16.54
N GLU A 70 2.54 -7.67 -16.97
CA GLU A 70 3.80 -8.27 -17.39
C GLU A 70 4.44 -7.52 -18.57
N ASP A 71 3.65 -7.04 -19.52
CA ASP A 71 4.13 -6.26 -20.67
C ASP A 71 4.80 -4.95 -20.23
N GLU A 72 4.30 -4.32 -19.16
CA GLU A 72 4.88 -3.13 -18.56
C GLU A 72 6.20 -3.45 -17.85
N TYR A 73 6.23 -4.53 -17.07
CA TYR A 73 7.46 -5.05 -16.47
C TYR A 73 8.54 -5.31 -17.54
N ASN A 74 8.17 -5.94 -18.65
CA ASN A 74 9.06 -6.22 -19.76
C ASN A 74 9.58 -4.93 -20.40
N ARG A 75 8.70 -3.94 -20.65
CA ARG A 75 9.07 -2.63 -21.20
C ARG A 75 10.15 -1.93 -20.37
N TYR A 76 10.02 -1.96 -19.05
CA TYR A 76 11.01 -1.37 -18.13
C TYR A 76 12.27 -2.22 -18.01
N SER A 77 12.16 -3.56 -18.07
CA SER A 77 13.30 -4.49 -18.00
C SER A 77 14.22 -4.41 -19.23
N TYR A 78 13.67 -4.14 -20.42
CA TYR A 78 14.46 -4.02 -21.65
C TYR A 78 15.11 -2.63 -21.85
N SER A 79 14.81 -1.65 -20.99
CA SER A 79 15.47 -0.34 -21.04
C SER A 79 16.92 -0.45 -20.57
N LYS A 80 17.85 -0.49 -21.54
CA LYS A 80 19.28 -0.86 -21.39
C LYS A 80 20.15 -0.01 -20.44
N TRP A 81 19.63 1.03 -19.81
CA TRP A 81 20.40 1.89 -18.90
C TRP A 81 19.54 2.25 -17.68
N ASN A 82 19.95 1.79 -16.49
CA ASN A 82 19.21 1.83 -15.22
C ASN A 82 17.94 0.96 -15.17
N GLY A 83 18.05 -0.27 -15.66
CA GLY A 83 17.01 -1.29 -15.50
C GLY A 83 16.75 -1.61 -14.02
N GLN A 84 15.63 -2.29 -13.78
CA GLN A 84 15.18 -2.69 -12.46
C GLN A 84 16.29 -3.44 -11.70
N SER A 85 16.65 -2.98 -10.49
CA SER A 85 17.73 -3.52 -9.65
C SER A 85 17.25 -4.57 -8.67
#